data_AF-A0A7V4H8X4-F1
#
_entry.id   AF-A0A7V4H8X4-F1
#
_cell.length_a   1.000
_cell.length_b   1.000
_cell.length_c   1.000
_cell.angle_alpha   90.00
_cell.angle_beta   90.00
_cell.angle_gamma   90.00
#
_symmetry.space_group_name_H-M   'P 1'
#
loop_
_entity.id
_entity.type
_entity.pdbx_description
1 polymer ?
#
loop_
_entity_poly.entity_id
_entity_poly.type
_entity_poly.pdbx_seq_one_letter_code
_entity_poly.pdbx_strand_id
1 'polypeptide(L)'
;MKYKLIYYIPVIMLLLITASAFSQTARLQVIHNAADPAADSVDIYLNGTLLLDNFKFRTATPFIDAPAGTMINVGVAGPNSTSASDTLVNFELTLTPDETYVAIANGVLNPGSFAPNPDGVGTGFTLFIKTMARESGSGSNVDFAILHGSTDAPSV
;
A
#
# COMPACT_ATOMS: atom_id res chain seq x y z
N MET A 1 -60.47 -52.20 6.72
CA MET A 1 -59.52 -51.34 7.46
C MET A 1 -58.45 -50.85 6.51
N LYS A 2 -58.42 -49.55 6.21
CA LYS A 2 -57.36 -48.91 5.40
C LYS A 2 -56.59 -47.97 6.33
N TYR A 3 -55.34 -48.30 6.64
CA TYR A 3 -54.47 -47.43 7.43
C TYR A 3 -53.81 -46.42 6.49
N LYS A 4 -54.04 -45.12 6.73
CA LYS A 4 -53.41 -44.02 5.99
C LYS A 4 -52.06 -43.75 6.65
N LEU A 5 -50.97 -43.98 5.92
CA LEU A 5 -49.61 -43.71 6.36
C LEU A 5 -49.34 -42.20 6.25
N ILE A 6 -49.08 -41.53 7.37
CA ILE A 6 -48.74 -40.10 7.44
C ILE A 6 -47.22 -40.00 7.48
N TYR A 7 -46.60 -39.43 6.44
CA TYR A 7 -45.17 -39.15 6.39
C TYR A 7 -44.88 -37.79 7.05
N TYR A 8 -44.10 -37.80 8.14
CA TYR A 8 -43.50 -36.60 8.71
C TYR A 8 -42.21 -36.29 7.95
N ILE A 9 -42.16 -35.17 7.25
CA ILE A 9 -40.92 -34.62 6.66
C ILE A 9 -40.32 -33.68 7.71
N PRO A 10 -39.15 -33.98 8.31
CA PRO A 10 -38.49 -33.02 9.18
C PRO A 10 -37.92 -31.90 8.31
N VAL A 11 -38.44 -30.68 8.49
CA VAL A 11 -37.85 -29.46 7.92
C VAL A 11 -36.57 -29.18 8.72
N ILE A 12 -35.42 -29.57 8.17
CA ILE A 12 -34.12 -29.16 8.69
C ILE A 12 -33.91 -27.71 8.27
N MET A 13 -34.05 -26.80 9.23
CA MET A 13 -33.73 -25.38 9.04
C MET A 13 -32.21 -25.22 9.04
N LEU A 14 -31.62 -25.01 7.86
CA LEU A 14 -30.22 -24.65 7.71
C LEU A 14 -30.03 -23.19 8.13
N LEU A 15 -29.44 -22.96 9.30
CA LEU A 15 -29.03 -21.64 9.74
C LEU A 15 -27.75 -21.23 8.99
N LEU A 16 -27.87 -20.39 7.97
CA LEU A 16 -26.72 -19.72 7.36
C LEU A 16 -26.21 -18.65 8.34
N ILE A 17 -25.13 -18.95 9.06
CA ILE A 17 -24.39 -17.96 9.81
C ILE A 17 -23.50 -17.21 8.81
N THR A 18 -23.92 -16.01 8.42
CA THR A 18 -23.04 -15.09 7.69
C THR A 18 -22.05 -14.49 8.69
N ALA A 19 -20.84 -15.02 8.74
CA ALA A 19 -19.75 -14.37 9.44
C ALA A 19 -19.36 -13.12 8.64
N SER A 20 -19.64 -11.93 9.17
CA SER A 20 -19.01 -10.70 8.67
C SER A 20 -17.52 -10.78 9.02
N ALA A 21 -16.67 -10.98 8.02
CA ALA A 21 -15.24 -10.76 8.19
C ALA A 21 -15.00 -9.26 8.26
N PHE A 22 -14.62 -8.75 9.43
CA PHE A 22 -14.06 -7.41 9.52
C PHE A 22 -12.69 -7.44 8.85
N SER A 23 -12.49 -6.63 7.81
CA SER A 23 -11.16 -6.45 7.24
C SER A 23 -10.28 -5.81 8.31
N GLN A 24 -9.20 -6.48 8.68
CA GLN A 24 -8.17 -5.89 9.52
C GLN A 24 -7.52 -4.73 8.76
N THR A 25 -7.25 -3.62 9.44
CA THR A 25 -6.62 -2.44 8.83
C THR A 25 -5.38 -2.00 9.59
N ALA A 26 -4.52 -1.30 8.88
CA ALA A 26 -3.40 -0.54 9.39
C ALA A 26 -3.58 0.93 8.98
N ARG A 27 -2.89 1.83 9.67
CA ARG A 27 -2.86 3.26 9.31
C ARG A 27 -1.66 3.52 8.41
N LEU A 28 -1.86 4.19 7.28
CA LEU A 28 -0.82 4.39 6.28
C LEU A 28 -0.81 5.83 5.78
N GLN A 29 0.36 6.48 5.81
CA GLN A 29 0.63 7.66 5.01
C GLN A 29 1.57 7.28 3.86
N VAL A 30 1.29 7.76 2.66
CA VAL A 30 2.17 7.59 1.50
C VAL A 30 2.81 8.92 1.16
N ILE A 31 4.11 8.92 0.93
CA ILE A 31 4.91 10.08 0.53
C ILE A 31 5.54 9.78 -0.83
N HIS A 32 5.39 10.71 -1.79
CA HIS A 32 6.08 10.60 -3.06
C HIS A 32 7.37 11.43 -3.05
N ASN A 33 8.50 10.75 -2.98
CA ASN A 33 9.83 11.34 -2.92
C ASN A 33 10.76 10.78 -4.02
N ALA A 34 10.22 10.27 -5.14
CA ALA A 34 11.03 9.83 -6.27
C ALA A 34 11.30 11.02 -7.17
N ALA A 35 12.55 11.49 -7.20
CA ALA A 35 12.95 12.70 -7.94
C ALA A 35 13.23 12.41 -9.43
N ASP A 36 12.44 11.53 -10.03
CA ASP A 36 12.50 11.18 -11.46
C ASP A 36 11.52 12.07 -12.24
N PRO A 37 11.95 12.84 -13.25
CA PRO A 37 11.03 13.61 -14.09
C PRO A 37 9.98 12.75 -14.81
N ALA A 38 10.26 11.47 -15.08
CA ALA A 38 9.28 10.54 -15.66
C ALA A 38 8.25 10.04 -14.62
N ALA A 39 8.47 10.33 -13.34
CA ALA A 39 7.56 10.09 -12.23
C ALA A 39 7.27 11.42 -11.49
N ASP A 40 7.11 12.53 -12.22
CA ASP A 40 6.70 13.81 -11.63
C ASP A 40 5.32 13.72 -10.93
N SER A 41 4.52 12.79 -11.41
CA SER A 41 3.30 12.26 -10.85
C SER A 41 3.15 10.79 -11.24
N VAL A 42 2.50 10.00 -10.38
CA VAL A 42 2.26 8.58 -10.61
C VAL A 42 0.85 8.19 -10.21
N ASP A 43 0.34 7.14 -10.84
CA ASP A 43 -0.89 6.48 -10.41
C ASP A 43 -0.53 5.31 -9.49
N ILE A 44 -1.23 5.21 -8.37
CA ILE A 44 -1.04 4.15 -7.38
C ILE A 44 -2.24 3.23 -7.41
N TYR A 45 -1.99 1.96 -7.71
CA TYR A 45 -2.99 0.89 -7.69
C TYR A 45 -2.80 0.01 -6.46
N LEU A 46 -3.86 -0.19 -5.69
CA LEU A 46 -3.89 -1.14 -4.57
C LEU A 46 -4.73 -2.36 -4.97
N ASN A 47 -4.11 -3.53 -5.01
CA ASN A 47 -4.76 -4.79 -5.42
C ASN A 47 -5.50 -4.66 -6.76
N GLY A 48 -4.92 -3.93 -7.71
CA GLY A 48 -5.48 -3.69 -9.04
C GLY A 48 -6.52 -2.58 -9.12
N THR A 49 -6.90 -1.94 -8.01
CA THR A 49 -7.83 -0.81 -7.98
C THR A 49 -7.06 0.50 -7.86
N LEU A 50 -7.42 1.52 -8.67
CA LEU A 50 -6.81 2.84 -8.58
C LEU A 50 -7.10 3.46 -7.21
N LEU A 51 -6.05 3.74 -6.45
CA LEU A 51 -6.11 4.32 -5.11
C LEU A 51 -5.78 5.82 -5.14
N LEU A 52 -4.70 6.20 -5.82
CA LEU A 52 -4.28 7.59 -5.97
C LEU A 52 -4.05 7.87 -7.45
N ASP A 53 -4.73 8.89 -7.96
CA ASP A 53 -4.63 9.36 -9.34
C ASP A 53 -3.71 10.59 -9.40
N ASN A 54 -2.74 10.58 -10.33
CA ASN A 54 -1.80 11.67 -10.55
C ASN A 54 -1.13 12.18 -9.26
N PHE A 55 -0.71 11.25 -8.39
CA PHE A 55 -0.07 11.57 -7.11
C PHE A 55 1.27 12.24 -7.34
N LYS A 56 1.41 13.50 -6.93
CA LYS A 56 2.54 14.37 -7.34
C LYS A 56 3.79 14.20 -6.46
N PHE A 57 4.95 14.36 -7.07
CA PHE A 57 6.23 14.43 -6.37
C PHE A 57 6.21 15.52 -5.27
N ARG A 58 6.85 15.24 -4.14
CA ARG A 58 6.91 16.07 -2.92
C ARG A 58 5.55 16.33 -2.27
N THR A 59 4.62 15.41 -2.44
CA THR A 59 3.35 15.42 -1.71
C THR A 59 3.20 14.18 -0.85
N ALA A 60 2.30 14.26 0.12
CA ALA A 60 1.97 13.18 1.03
C ALA A 60 0.45 13.09 1.19
N THR A 61 -0.06 11.89 1.37
CA THR A 61 -1.46 11.69 1.76
C THR A 61 -1.65 12.07 3.23
N PRO A 62 -2.89 12.31 3.69
CA PRO A 62 -3.26 12.07 5.07
C PRO A 62 -3.01 10.59 5.45
N PHE A 63 -3.04 10.27 6.74
CA PHE A 63 -3.12 8.86 7.15
C PHE A 63 -4.48 8.29 6.74
N ILE A 64 -4.46 7.20 5.98
CA ILE A 64 -5.62 6.45 5.50
C ILE A 64 -5.64 5.05 6.11
N ASP A 65 -6.79 4.38 6.05
CA ASP A 65 -6.87 2.96 6.37
C ASP A 65 -6.40 2.13 5.16
N ALA A 66 -5.47 1.20 5.41
CA ALA A 66 -4.99 0.24 4.43
C ALA A 66 -5.31 -1.19 4.89
N PRO A 67 -5.59 -2.14 3.98
CA PRO A 67 -5.80 -3.54 4.35
C PRO A 67 -4.56 -4.11 5.07
N ALA A 68 -4.79 -4.87 6.13
CA ALA A 68 -3.76 -5.48 6.96
C ALA A 68 -4.05 -6.96 7.23
N GLY A 69 -3.05 -7.67 7.75
CA GLY A 69 -3.14 -9.11 8.03
C GLY A 69 -3.15 -10.00 6.79
N THR A 70 -3.06 -9.41 5.59
CA THR A 70 -3.00 -10.10 4.31
C THR A 70 -1.98 -9.42 3.40
N MET A 71 -1.48 -10.15 2.40
CA MET A 71 -0.61 -9.59 1.39
C MET A 71 -1.40 -8.64 0.49
N ILE A 72 -0.86 -7.45 0.28
CA ILE A 72 -1.35 -6.45 -0.66
C ILE A 72 -0.32 -6.24 -1.77
N ASN A 73 -0.80 -5.96 -2.98
CA ASN A 73 0.03 -5.53 -4.10
C ASN A 73 -0.18 -4.03 -4.33
N VAL A 74 0.91 -3.27 -4.32
CA VAL A 74 0.95 -1.85 -4.64
C VAL A 74 1.63 -1.68 -5.99
N GLY A 75 0.86 -1.36 -7.01
CA GLY A 75 1.36 -1.05 -8.35
C GLY A 75 1.58 0.43 -8.53
N VAL A 76 2.71 0.80 -9.13
CA VAL A 76 3.05 2.17 -9.53
C VAL A 76 3.01 2.25 -11.05
N ALA A 77 2.20 3.14 -11.60
CA ALA A 77 2.11 3.39 -13.03
C ALA A 77 2.39 4.87 -13.34
N GLY A 78 2.72 5.16 -14.60
CA GLY A 78 2.86 6.55 -15.05
C GLY A 78 1.49 7.28 -15.06
N PRO A 79 1.49 8.62 -15.16
CA PRO A 79 0.29 9.46 -14.97
C PRO A 79 -0.77 9.35 -16.07
N ASN A 80 -0.45 8.65 -17.17
CA ASN A 80 -1.39 8.38 -18.26
C ASN A 80 -1.89 6.92 -18.23
N SER A 81 -1.74 6.23 -17.09
CA SER A 81 -2.19 4.85 -16.97
C SER A 81 -3.70 4.78 -17.12
N THR A 82 -4.17 3.69 -17.71
CA THR A 82 -5.61 3.44 -17.91
C THR A 82 -6.11 2.28 -17.06
N SER A 83 -5.20 1.42 -16.59
CA SER A 83 -5.51 0.37 -15.64
C SER A 83 -4.27 -0.15 -14.91
N ALA A 84 -4.48 -1.03 -13.95
CA ALA A 84 -3.40 -1.70 -13.22
C ALA A 84 -2.51 -2.60 -14.10
N SER A 85 -2.87 -2.90 -15.35
CA SER A 85 -1.94 -3.59 -16.28
C SER A 85 -0.77 -2.72 -16.72
N ASP A 86 -0.89 -1.40 -16.56
CA ASP A 86 0.09 -0.42 -16.99
C ASP A 86 1.15 -0.14 -15.90
N THR A 87 1.11 -0.90 -14.79
CA THR A 87 2.06 -0.74 -13.69
C THR A 87 3.47 -1.09 -14.15
N LEU A 88 4.40 -0.18 -13.84
CA LEU A 88 5.81 -0.30 -14.19
C LEU A 88 6.58 -1.06 -13.11
N VAL A 89 6.16 -0.89 -11.85
CA VAL A 89 6.76 -1.51 -10.67
C VAL A 89 5.66 -1.93 -9.71
N ASN A 90 5.83 -3.09 -9.09
CA ASN A 90 4.91 -3.65 -8.11
C ASN A 90 5.63 -3.98 -6.81
N PHE A 91 4.96 -3.72 -5.69
CA PHE A 91 5.44 -4.05 -4.35
C PHE A 91 4.43 -4.93 -3.63
N GLU A 92 4.88 -6.08 -3.17
CA GLU A 92 4.09 -6.95 -2.29
C GLU A 92 4.42 -6.60 -0.83
N LEU A 93 3.40 -6.20 -0.08
CA LEU A 93 3.53 -5.78 1.32
C LEU A 93 2.56 -6.60 2.18
N THR A 94 2.91 -6.83 3.44
CA THR A 94 1.97 -7.35 4.44
C THR A 94 2.01 -6.42 5.63
N LEU A 95 0.94 -5.66 5.86
CA LEU A 95 0.85 -4.74 6.98
C LEU A 95 0.33 -5.47 8.23
N THR A 96 0.91 -5.17 9.38
CA THR A 96 0.40 -5.67 10.67
C THR A 96 -0.87 -4.90 11.04
N PRO A 97 -1.95 -5.58 11.44
CA PRO A 97 -3.16 -4.93 11.95
C PRO A 97 -2.85 -3.97 13.10
N ASP A 98 -3.59 -2.87 13.16
CA ASP A 98 -3.51 -1.84 14.22
C ASP A 98 -2.16 -1.12 14.33
N GLU A 99 -1.26 -1.27 13.34
CA GLU A 99 0.00 -0.55 13.27
C GLU A 99 -0.08 0.66 12.33
N THR A 100 0.76 1.67 12.57
CA THR A 100 0.85 2.89 11.76
C THR A 100 2.17 2.93 10.99
N TYR A 101 2.08 3.20 9.69
CA TYR A 101 3.19 3.21 8.76
C TYR A 101 3.29 4.52 7.98
N VAL A 102 4.52 4.89 7.62
CA VAL A 102 4.79 5.87 6.55
C VAL A 102 5.54 5.13 5.44
N ALA A 103 4.98 5.11 4.24
CA ALA A 103 5.57 4.51 3.05
C ALA A 103 6.07 5.62 2.12
N ILE A 104 7.36 5.59 1.81
CA ILE A 104 8.02 6.66 1.06
C ILE A 104 8.51 6.09 -0.27
N ALA A 105 7.84 6.46 -1.36
CA ALA A 105 8.28 6.14 -2.71
C ALA A 105 9.55 6.95 -3.04
N ASN A 106 10.60 6.29 -3.50
CA ASN A 106 11.89 6.90 -3.84
C ASN A 106 12.51 6.14 -5.02
N GLY A 107 13.73 6.50 -5.43
CA GLY A 107 14.35 5.90 -6.62
C GLY A 107 13.94 6.56 -7.93
N VAL A 108 14.30 5.91 -9.03
CA VAL A 108 13.98 6.31 -10.41
C VAL A 108 13.44 5.12 -11.22
N LEU A 109 12.55 5.38 -12.17
CA LEU A 109 11.92 4.34 -12.99
C LEU A 109 12.92 3.69 -13.95
N ASN A 110 13.89 4.47 -14.46
CA ASN A 110 14.95 3.98 -15.33
C ASN A 110 16.34 4.37 -14.80
N PRO A 111 16.98 3.53 -13.95
CA PRO A 111 18.32 3.77 -13.42
C PRO A 111 19.38 4.12 -14.47
N GLY A 112 19.30 3.57 -15.67
CA GLY A 112 20.26 3.84 -16.75
C GLY A 112 20.24 5.26 -17.30
N SER A 113 19.20 6.04 -16.96
CA SER A 113 19.09 7.46 -17.34
C SER A 113 19.64 8.42 -16.30
N PHE A 114 20.14 7.93 -15.16
CA PHE A 114 20.64 8.73 -14.05
C PHE A 114 22.10 8.40 -13.73
N ALA A 115 22.75 9.29 -12.97
CA ALA A 115 24.07 8.99 -12.43
C ALA A 115 23.98 7.76 -11.50
N PRO A 116 24.94 6.82 -11.61
CA PRO A 116 24.96 5.68 -10.70
C PRO A 116 25.27 6.16 -9.28
N ASN A 117 24.73 5.45 -8.30
CA ASN A 117 25.15 5.64 -6.91
C ASN A 117 26.66 5.30 -6.78
N PRO A 118 27.49 6.17 -6.17
CA PRO A 118 28.94 5.97 -6.08
C PRO A 118 29.33 4.74 -5.26
N ASP A 119 28.47 4.26 -4.36
CA ASP A 119 28.69 3.07 -3.55
C ASP A 119 28.08 1.80 -4.18
N GLY A 120 27.54 1.90 -5.40
CA GLY A 120 26.96 0.76 -6.13
C GLY A 120 25.58 0.33 -5.62
N VAL A 121 24.90 1.16 -4.82
CA VAL A 121 23.53 0.91 -4.36
C VAL A 121 22.55 1.03 -5.53
N GLY A 122 21.56 0.13 -5.59
CA GLY A 122 20.51 0.18 -6.61
C GLY A 122 19.66 1.44 -6.50
N THR A 123 19.46 2.15 -7.62
CA THR A 123 18.71 3.41 -7.67
C THR A 123 17.29 3.27 -8.22
N GLY A 124 16.89 2.04 -8.55
CA GLY A 124 15.55 1.74 -9.06
C GLY A 124 14.44 2.20 -8.11
N PHE A 125 13.27 2.45 -8.68
CA PHE A 125 12.09 2.85 -7.93
C PHE A 125 11.82 1.85 -6.80
N THR A 126 11.69 2.37 -5.59
CA THR A 126 11.62 1.58 -4.37
C THR A 126 10.69 2.22 -3.35
N LEU A 127 10.38 1.47 -2.29
CA LEU A 127 9.54 1.92 -1.19
C LEU A 127 10.28 1.75 0.14
N PHE A 128 10.52 2.85 0.84
CA PHE A 128 11.01 2.81 2.22
C PHE A 128 9.83 2.82 3.18
N ILE A 129 9.79 1.84 4.10
CA ILE A 129 8.71 1.71 5.09
C ILE A 129 9.23 2.09 6.46
N LYS A 130 8.62 3.11 7.06
CA LYS A 130 8.77 3.45 8.47
C LYS A 130 7.61 2.84 9.25
N THR A 131 7.92 1.87 10.10
CA THR A 131 6.98 1.26 11.06
C THR A 131 6.83 2.10 12.33
N MET A 132 5.85 1.78 13.17
CA MET A 132 5.56 2.51 14.41
C MET A 132 5.56 4.04 14.22
N ALA A 133 4.97 4.52 13.13
CA ALA A 133 4.75 5.95 12.95
C ALA A 133 3.68 6.43 13.95
N ARG A 134 3.66 7.74 14.22
CA ARG A 134 2.70 8.33 15.16
C ARG A 134 1.95 9.45 14.46
N GLU A 135 0.63 9.41 14.52
CA GLU A 135 -0.23 10.47 13.97
C GLU A 135 -0.31 11.69 14.92
N SER A 136 0.09 11.52 16.18
CA SER A 136 0.10 12.59 17.19
C SER A 136 1.21 12.44 18.23
N GLY A 137 1.68 13.58 18.74
CA GLY A 137 2.63 13.65 19.86
C GLY A 137 1.99 13.26 21.19
N SER A 138 2.83 13.05 22.21
CA SER A 138 2.38 12.88 23.61
C SER A 138 2.90 14.04 24.44
N GLY A 139 2.00 14.77 25.12
CA GLY A 139 2.37 15.97 25.87
C GLY A 139 3.03 17.02 24.98
N SER A 140 4.25 17.44 25.34
CA SER A 140 5.08 18.39 24.58
C SER A 140 6.10 17.71 23.66
N ASN A 141 6.08 16.38 23.53
CA ASN A 141 7.09 15.65 22.77
C ASN A 141 6.76 15.63 21.27
N VAL A 142 7.82 15.62 20.46
CA VAL A 142 7.78 15.50 19.00
C VAL A 142 8.70 14.38 18.55
N ASP A 143 8.29 13.64 17.53
CA ASP A 143 9.10 12.60 16.91
C ASP A 143 9.55 13.08 15.53
N PHE A 144 10.84 12.86 15.22
CA PHE A 144 11.40 13.13 13.90
C PHE A 144 11.87 11.84 13.25
N ALA A 145 11.54 11.68 11.97
CA ALA A 145 12.13 10.69 11.09
C ALA A 145 12.69 11.41 9.86
N ILE A 146 13.92 11.07 9.48
CA ILE A 146 14.64 11.69 8.37
C ILE A 146 14.96 10.61 7.35
N LEU A 147 14.72 10.91 6.08
CA LEU A 147 15.14 10.09 4.95
C LEU A 147 16.05 10.91 4.05
N HIS A 148 17.22 10.38 3.71
CA HIS A 148 18.00 10.92 2.59
C HIS A 148 17.55 10.27 1.30
N GLY A 149 16.86 11.04 0.44
CA GLY A 149 16.22 10.52 -0.76
C GLY A 149 17.00 10.69 -2.06
N SER A 150 18.29 11.06 -2.00
CA SER A 150 19.13 11.20 -3.21
C SER A 150 19.62 9.83 -3.64
N THR A 151 19.29 9.43 -4.87
CA THR A 151 19.65 8.11 -5.39
C THR A 151 21.14 8.00 -5.74
N ASP A 152 21.78 9.12 -6.06
CA ASP A 152 23.16 9.22 -6.54
C ASP A 152 24.13 9.78 -5.49
N ALA A 153 23.71 9.93 -4.24
CA ALA A 153 24.58 10.33 -3.14
C ALA A 153 25.32 9.12 -2.53
N PRO A 154 26.54 9.30 -1.99
CA PRO A 154 27.18 8.29 -1.15
C PRO A 154 26.36 7.97 0.10
N SER A 155 26.75 6.89 0.79
CA SER A 155 26.22 6.50 2.09
C SER A 155 26.36 7.65 3.10
N VAL A 156 25.28 7.95 3.82
CA VAL A 156 25.18 9.01 4.84
C VAL A 156 24.78 8.49 6.20
#